data_AF-A0A1Q4VSQ3-F1
#
_entry.id   AF-A0A1Q4VSQ3-F1
#
_cell.length_a   1.000
_cell.length_b   1.000
_cell.length_c   1.000
_cell.angle_alpha   90.00
_cell.angle_beta   90.00
_cell.angle_gamma   90.00
#
_symmetry.space_group_name_H-M   'P 1'
#
loop_
_entity.id
_entity.type
_entity.pdbx_description
1 polymer ?
#
loop_
_entity_poly.entity_id
_entity_poly.type
_entity_poly.pdbx_seq_one_letter_code
_entity_poly.pdbx_strand_id
1 'polypeptide(L)'
;MPGGLHPRHRAVMDIVTGVVEQAGPGQFARPTPCAAWNLGQLPAHMTGRNHGFAAAARGRVTSVADFAPRPVGGAPGAAFAASAREVVAAFAEPGVPERRFALPELGPDVTVRARLLSLLGRSPGWPHGAP
;
A
#
# COMPACT_ATOMS: atom_id res chain seq x y z
N MET A 1 0.51 -18.84 -18.47
CA MET A 1 1.01 -17.47 -18.21
C MET A 1 1.90 -17.50 -16.97
N PRO A 2 3.24 -17.50 -17.06
CA PRO A 2 4.04 -17.58 -15.86
C PRO A 2 4.15 -16.19 -15.21
N GLY A 3 3.74 -16.12 -13.95
CA GLY A 3 3.74 -14.91 -13.12
C GLY A 3 2.38 -14.70 -12.47
N GLY A 4 2.13 -15.36 -11.34
CA GLY A 4 0.97 -15.05 -10.49
C GLY A 4 1.01 -13.60 -9.99
N LEU A 5 -0.12 -13.10 -9.48
CA LEU A 5 -0.22 -11.73 -8.96
C LEU A 5 0.74 -11.47 -7.78
N HIS A 6 1.01 -12.47 -6.95
CA HIS A 6 1.85 -12.35 -5.77
C HIS A 6 3.34 -12.07 -6.09
N PRO A 7 4.03 -12.82 -6.98
CA PRO A 7 5.38 -12.45 -7.43
C PRO A 7 5.50 -11.03 -7.97
N ARG A 8 4.48 -10.54 -8.70
CA ARG A 8 4.45 -9.15 -9.21
C ARG A 8 4.26 -8.14 -8.08
N HIS A 9 3.38 -8.42 -7.13
CA HIS A 9 3.17 -7.59 -5.96
C HIS A 9 4.46 -7.45 -5.14
N ARG A 10 5.19 -8.56 -4.89
CA ARG A 10 6.50 -8.52 -4.23
C ARG A 10 7.48 -7.63 -4.99
N ALA A 11 7.63 -7.84 -6.29
CA ALA A 11 8.56 -7.04 -7.11
C ALA A 11 8.26 -5.53 -7.06
N VAL A 12 6.98 -5.14 -7.13
CA VAL A 12 6.59 -3.72 -6.99
C VAL A 12 6.96 -3.20 -5.60
N MET A 13 6.68 -3.95 -4.54
CA MET A 13 7.00 -3.52 -3.17
C MET A 13 8.51 -3.40 -2.94
N ASP A 14 9.32 -4.28 -3.53
CA ASP A 14 10.78 -4.20 -3.46
C ASP A 14 11.30 -2.95 -4.18
N ILE A 15 10.80 -2.65 -5.39
CA ILE A 15 11.15 -1.44 -6.16
C ILE A 15 10.80 -0.18 -5.37
N VAL A 16 9.58 -0.10 -4.85
CA VAL A 16 9.13 1.09 -4.10
C VAL A 16 9.94 1.25 -2.82
N THR A 17 10.26 0.15 -2.12
CA THR A 17 11.11 0.19 -0.92
C THR A 17 12.48 0.79 -1.26
N GLY A 18 13.12 0.32 -2.33
CA GLY A 18 14.41 0.86 -2.77
C GLY A 18 14.36 2.33 -3.19
N VAL A 19 13.22 2.84 -3.66
CA VAL A 19 13.04 4.28 -3.95
C VAL A 19 12.88 5.10 -2.67
N VAL A 20 12.07 4.63 -1.71
CA VAL A 20 11.84 5.34 -0.44
C VAL A 20 13.12 5.38 0.39
N GLU A 21 13.93 4.33 0.38
CA GLU A 21 15.20 4.25 1.11
C GLU A 21 16.28 5.20 0.58
N GLN A 22 16.16 5.71 -0.65
CA GLN A 22 17.06 6.74 -1.18
C GLN A 22 16.82 8.12 -0.56
N ALA A 23 15.67 8.33 0.11
CA ALA A 23 15.34 9.61 0.72
C ALA A 23 16.10 9.80 2.06
N GLY A 24 16.94 10.83 2.11
CA GLY A 24 17.63 11.24 3.33
C GLY A 24 16.74 12.07 4.28
N PRO A 25 17.15 12.24 5.56
CA PRO A 25 16.36 12.93 6.59
C PRO A 25 15.85 14.33 6.19
N GLY A 26 16.62 15.10 5.43
CA GLY A 26 16.24 16.45 4.98
C GLY A 26 15.30 16.49 3.76
N GLN A 27 15.04 15.35 3.11
CA GLN A 27 14.26 15.29 1.87
C GLN A 27 12.78 15.01 2.12
N PHE A 28 12.39 14.54 3.31
CA PHE A 28 11.01 14.20 3.63
C PHE A 28 10.06 15.41 3.66
N ALA A 29 10.58 16.64 3.79
CA ALA A 29 9.76 17.85 3.69
C ALA A 29 9.48 18.28 2.23
N ARG A 30 10.12 17.66 1.23
CA ARG A 30 9.99 18.07 -0.17
C ARG A 30 8.58 17.76 -0.69
N PRO A 31 8.00 18.65 -1.53
CA PRO A 31 6.71 18.40 -2.15
C PRO A 31 6.78 17.20 -3.11
N THR A 32 5.65 16.53 -3.32
CA THR A 32 5.52 15.48 -4.33
C THR A 32 4.54 15.92 -5.44
N PRO A 33 4.62 15.34 -6.65
CA PRO A 33 3.60 15.55 -7.69
C PRO A 33 2.19 15.10 -7.28
N CYS A 34 2.07 14.27 -6.23
CA CYS A 34 0.81 14.01 -5.54
C CYS A 34 0.50 15.22 -4.66
N ALA A 35 -0.14 16.24 -5.25
CA ALA A 35 -0.21 17.63 -4.77
C ALA A 35 -0.67 17.86 -3.31
N ALA A 36 -1.20 16.85 -2.61
CA ALA A 36 -1.59 16.93 -1.21
C ALA A 36 -0.48 16.54 -0.21
N TRP A 37 0.60 15.87 -0.64
CA TRP A 37 1.54 15.22 0.28
C TRP A 37 3.01 15.57 -0.01
N ASN A 38 3.77 15.83 1.06
CA ASN A 38 5.23 15.82 1.02
C ASN A 38 5.78 14.39 1.07
N LEU A 39 7.09 14.25 0.84
CA LEU A 39 7.77 12.96 0.79
C LEU A 39 7.78 12.21 2.13
N GLY A 40 7.48 12.85 3.26
CA GLY A 40 7.26 12.17 4.55
C GLY A 40 5.82 11.66 4.71
N GLN A 41 4.84 12.44 4.24
CA GLN A 41 3.42 12.13 4.32
C GLN A 41 3.03 10.98 3.38
N LEU A 42 3.64 10.90 2.19
CA LEU A 42 3.33 9.84 1.23
C LEU A 42 3.71 8.44 1.75
N PRO A 43 4.94 8.16 2.21
CA PRO A 43 5.28 6.88 2.83
C PRO A 43 4.49 6.59 4.10
N ALA A 44 4.16 7.60 4.90
CA ALA A 44 3.29 7.43 6.08
C ALA A 44 1.89 6.95 5.69
N HIS A 45 1.31 7.53 4.63
CA HIS A 45 0.06 7.07 4.06
C HIS A 45 0.19 5.62 3.57
N MET A 46 1.18 5.32 2.72
CA MET A 46 1.37 3.98 2.16
C MET A 46 1.63 2.92 3.23
N THR A 47 2.34 3.27 4.30
CA THR A 47 2.57 2.41 5.48
C THR A 47 1.24 2.04 6.13
N GLY A 48 0.37 3.02 6.39
CA GLY A 48 -0.98 2.79 6.88
C GLY A 48 -1.80 1.85 5.98
N ARG A 49 -1.75 2.08 4.67
CA ARG A 49 -2.41 1.23 3.67
C ARG A 49 -1.91 -0.20 3.72
N ASN A 50 -0.60 -0.41 3.78
CA ASN A 50 0.01 -1.74 3.85
C ASN A 50 -0.49 -2.52 5.07
N HIS A 51 -0.55 -1.89 6.25
CA HIS A 51 -1.06 -2.53 7.46
C HIS A 51 -2.55 -2.88 7.37
N GLY A 52 -3.39 -1.95 6.91
CA GLY A 52 -4.83 -2.21 6.75
C GLY A 52 -5.10 -3.35 5.77
N PHE A 53 -4.40 -3.37 4.63
CA PHE A 53 -4.51 -4.46 3.66
C PHE A 53 -3.96 -5.77 4.20
N ALA A 54 -2.87 -5.77 4.97
CA ALA A 54 -2.35 -6.97 5.61
C ALA A 54 -3.33 -7.55 6.64
N ALA A 55 -4.00 -6.70 7.42
CA ALA A 55 -5.04 -7.10 8.36
C ALA A 55 -6.25 -7.71 7.65
N ALA A 56 -6.75 -7.06 6.59
CA ALA A 56 -7.85 -7.55 5.77
C ALA A 56 -7.49 -8.87 5.06
N ALA A 57 -6.28 -8.97 4.52
CA ALA A 57 -5.77 -10.18 3.86
C ALA A 57 -5.73 -11.35 4.83
N ARG A 58 -5.45 -11.12 6.11
CA ARG A 58 -5.51 -12.12 7.19
C ARG A 58 -6.93 -12.40 7.73
N GLY A 59 -7.95 -11.83 7.10
CA GLY A 59 -9.36 -12.08 7.44
C GLY A 59 -9.84 -11.31 8.68
N ARG A 60 -9.11 -10.29 9.14
CA ARG A 60 -9.58 -9.43 10.22
C ARG A 60 -10.69 -8.51 9.71
N VAL A 61 -11.66 -8.22 10.58
CA VAL A 61 -12.60 -7.11 10.37
C VAL A 61 -11.80 -5.82 10.52
N THR A 62 -11.84 -4.98 9.49
CA THR A 62 -11.09 -3.71 9.44
C THR A 62 -12.05 -2.53 9.30
N SER A 63 -11.66 -1.40 9.87
CA SER A 63 -12.30 -0.10 9.81
C SER A 63 -11.44 0.90 9.04
N VAL A 64 -11.96 2.10 8.74
CA VAL A 64 -11.17 3.17 8.11
C VAL A 64 -9.90 3.50 8.92
N ALA A 65 -9.96 3.40 10.25
CA ALA A 65 -8.82 3.68 11.12
C ALA A 65 -7.64 2.73 10.89
N ASP A 66 -7.90 1.48 10.47
CA ASP A 66 -6.84 0.49 10.22
C ASP A 66 -5.99 0.83 8.99
N PHE A 67 -6.51 1.65 8.08
CA PHE A 67 -5.85 2.13 6.85
C PHE A 67 -5.26 3.54 6.99
N ALA A 68 -5.47 4.20 8.14
CA ALA A 68 -5.05 5.57 8.36
C ALA A 68 -3.51 5.72 8.25
N PRO A 69 -3.00 6.87 7.77
CA PRO A 69 -1.56 7.15 7.73
C PRO A 69 -0.91 6.90 9.10
N ARG A 70 0.25 6.25 9.09
CA ARG A 70 1.00 5.99 10.32
C ARG A 70 2.22 6.91 10.41
N PRO A 71 2.43 7.61 11.53
CA PRO A 71 3.65 8.39 11.72
C PRO A 71 4.87 7.48 11.61
N VAL A 72 5.80 7.85 10.73
CA VAL A 72 6.99 7.05 10.41
C VAL A 72 8.25 7.51 11.14
N GLY A 73 8.12 8.52 12.01
CA GLY A 73 9.18 9.01 12.89
C GLY A 73 10.46 9.40 12.14
N GLY A 74 11.61 9.21 12.79
CA GLY A 74 12.93 9.52 12.23
C GLY A 74 13.47 8.52 11.21
N ALA A 75 12.75 7.42 10.92
CA ALA A 75 13.19 6.40 9.99
C ALA A 75 12.09 5.99 8.98
N PRO A 76 11.66 6.90 8.08
CA PRO A 76 10.58 6.62 7.13
C PRO A 76 10.81 5.43 6.21
N GLY A 77 12.02 5.27 5.69
CA GLY A 77 12.38 4.14 4.84
C GLY A 77 12.23 2.80 5.55
N ALA A 78 12.77 2.69 6.77
CA ALA A 78 12.68 1.45 7.54
C ALA A 78 11.24 1.09 7.93
N ALA A 79 10.43 2.09 8.32
CA ALA A 79 9.02 1.88 8.64
C ALA A 79 8.24 1.41 7.41
N PHE A 80 8.46 2.05 6.26
CA PHE A 80 7.84 1.64 5.00
C PHE A 80 8.25 0.22 4.61
N ALA A 81 9.55 -0.10 4.64
CA ALA A 81 10.08 -1.41 4.30
C ALA A 81 9.48 -2.54 5.17
N ALA A 82 9.30 -2.29 6.47
CA ALA A 82 8.64 -3.24 7.37
C ALA A 82 7.17 -3.49 6.97
N SER A 83 6.43 -2.43 6.67
CA SER A 83 5.03 -2.55 6.22
C SER A 83 4.91 -3.27 4.86
N ALA A 84 5.85 -3.02 3.95
CA ALA A 84 5.91 -3.66 2.64
C ALA A 84 6.13 -5.18 2.76
N ARG A 85 7.06 -5.60 3.62
CA ARG A 85 7.27 -7.03 3.95
C ARG A 85 6.01 -7.65 4.55
N GLU A 86 5.35 -6.95 5.45
CA GLU A 86 4.13 -7.46 6.10
C GLU A 86 3.01 -7.71 5.08
N VAL A 87 2.72 -6.73 4.23
CA VAL A 87 1.64 -6.84 3.25
C VAL A 87 1.95 -7.90 2.20
N VAL A 88 3.20 -7.99 1.72
CA VAL A 88 3.64 -9.06 0.81
C VAL A 88 3.43 -10.44 1.44
N ALA A 89 3.80 -10.62 2.71
CA ALA A 89 3.59 -11.87 3.43
C ALA A 89 2.10 -12.19 3.61
N ALA A 90 1.27 -11.19 3.94
CA ALA A 90 -0.17 -11.39 4.12
C ALA A 90 -0.86 -11.83 2.82
N PHE A 91 -0.51 -11.23 1.68
CA PHE A 91 -1.05 -11.64 0.37
C PHE A 91 -0.50 -12.98 -0.13
N ALA A 92 0.57 -13.50 0.49
CA ALA A 92 1.13 -14.81 0.19
C ALA A 92 0.34 -15.96 0.82
N GLU A 93 -0.50 -15.69 1.81
CA GLU A 93 -1.20 -16.73 2.55
C GLU A 93 -2.16 -17.54 1.64
N PRO A 94 -2.30 -18.86 1.86
CA PRO A 94 -3.23 -19.68 1.10
C PRO A 94 -4.68 -19.16 1.18
N GLY A 95 -5.40 -19.20 0.06
CA GLY A 95 -6.83 -18.83 -0.02
C GLY A 95 -7.12 -17.33 0.03
N VAL A 96 -6.09 -16.47 0.06
CA VAL A 96 -6.27 -15.02 -0.05
C VAL A 96 -6.96 -14.58 -1.35
N PRO A 97 -6.66 -15.13 -2.54
CA PRO A 97 -7.32 -14.71 -3.79
C PRO A 97 -8.85 -14.85 -3.78
N GLU A 98 -9.36 -15.82 -3.02
CA GLU A 98 -10.78 -16.14 -2.86
C GLU A 98 -11.43 -15.38 -1.70
N ARG A 99 -10.63 -14.88 -0.74
CA ARG A 99 -11.07 -14.17 0.45
C ARG A 99 -11.72 -12.83 0.10
N ARG A 100 -12.71 -12.43 0.90
CA ARG A 100 -13.35 -11.11 0.84
C ARG A 100 -12.64 -10.13 1.75
N PHE A 101 -12.39 -8.94 1.23
CA PHE A 101 -11.70 -7.83 1.90
C PHE A 101 -12.74 -6.76 2.18
N ALA A 102 -12.92 -6.39 3.45
CA ALA A 102 -13.65 -5.19 3.80
C ALA A 102 -12.85 -3.97 3.30
N LEU A 103 -13.49 -3.13 2.49
CA LEU A 103 -12.93 -1.86 2.02
C LEU A 103 -13.80 -0.73 2.54
N PRO A 104 -13.67 -0.37 3.82
CA PRO A 104 -14.54 0.63 4.46
C PRO A 104 -14.44 2.02 3.81
N GLU A 105 -13.34 2.31 3.08
CA GLU A 105 -13.20 3.53 2.27
C GLU A 105 -14.16 3.61 1.07
N LEU A 106 -14.66 2.47 0.58
CA LEU A 106 -15.62 2.41 -0.53
C LEU A 106 -17.08 2.35 -0.03
N GLY A 107 -17.28 2.22 1.28
CA GLY A 107 -18.58 2.11 1.94
C GLY A 107 -18.54 1.09 3.09
N PRO A 108 -19.42 1.25 4.11
CA PRO A 108 -19.36 0.49 5.36
C PRO A 108 -19.48 -1.04 5.16
N ASP A 109 -20.19 -1.48 4.11
CA ASP A 109 -20.45 -2.89 3.83
C ASP A 109 -19.77 -3.39 2.54
N VAL A 110 -18.89 -2.59 1.93
CA VAL A 110 -18.23 -2.97 0.68
C VAL A 110 -17.19 -4.04 0.97
N THR A 111 -17.45 -5.25 0.47
CA THR A 111 -16.48 -6.34 0.45
C THR A 111 -16.14 -6.72 -0.98
N VAL A 112 -14.84 -6.77 -1.29
CA VAL A 112 -14.36 -7.20 -2.62
C VAL A 112 -13.52 -8.46 -2.50
N ARG A 113 -13.60 -9.33 -3.51
CA ARG A 113 -12.65 -10.45 -3.61
C ARG A 113 -11.29 -9.91 -4.01
N ALA A 114 -10.20 -10.43 -3.45
CA ALA A 114 -8.83 -10.01 -3.77
C ALA A 114 -8.54 -9.96 -5.27
N ARG A 115 -9.08 -10.91 -6.05
CA ARG A 115 -8.94 -10.92 -7.52
C ARG A 115 -9.52 -9.69 -8.25
N LEU A 116 -10.45 -8.95 -7.63
CA LEU A 116 -11.04 -7.72 -8.18
C LEU A 116 -10.32 -6.44 -7.75
N LEU A 117 -9.60 -6.44 -6.62
CA LEU A 117 -8.81 -5.29 -6.15
C LEU A 117 -7.76 -4.84 -7.19
N SER A 118 -7.24 -5.78 -7.98
CA SER A 118 -6.32 -5.53 -9.10
C SER A 118 -6.90 -4.73 -10.28
N LEU A 119 -8.20 -4.45 -10.31
CA LEU A 119 -8.82 -3.61 -11.35
C LEU A 119 -8.93 -2.14 -10.94
N LEU A 120 -9.02 -1.84 -9.64
CA LEU A 120 -9.12 -0.45 -9.14
C LEU A 120 -7.80 0.32 -9.28
N GLY A 121 -6.67 -0.37 -9.43
CA GLY A 121 -5.37 0.24 -9.75
C GLY A 121 -5.23 0.72 -11.21
N ARG A 122 -6.28 0.60 -12.04
CA ARG A 122 -6.31 1.05 -13.45
C ARG A 122 -7.26 2.23 -13.68
N SER A 123 -7.43 3.11 -12.70
CA SER A 123 -8.23 4.32 -12.88
C SER A 123 -7.51 5.30 -13.82
N PRO A 124 -8.12 5.75 -14.93
CA PRO A 124 -7.51 6.66 -15.92
C PRO A 124 -7.24 8.09 -15.42
N GLY A 125 -7.52 8.38 -14.14
CA GLY A 125 -7.36 9.71 -13.54
C GLY A 125 -5.97 10.01 -12.97
N TRP A 126 -4.99 9.10 -13.10
CA TRP A 126 -3.61 9.43 -12.75
C TRP A 126 -3.07 10.40 -13.81
N PRO A 127 -2.62 11.61 -13.45
CA PRO A 127 -1.99 12.49 -14.42
C PRO A 127 -0.77 11.76 -14.97
N HIS A 128 -0.81 11.41 -16.26
CA HIS A 128 0.40 11.06 -16.99
C HIS A 128 1.36 12.23 -16.81
N GLY A 129 2.49 11.97 -16.15
CA GLY A 129 3.52 12.99 -15.91
C GLY A 129 3.82 13.70 -17.22
N ALA A 130 3.55 15.01 -17.25
CA ALA A 130 4.14 15.91 -18.21
C ALA A 130 5.60 16.17 -17.78
N PRO A 131 6.50 16.42 -18.74
CA PRO A 131 7.92 16.03 -18.71
C PRO A 131 8.77 16.66 -17.61
#